data_AF-A0A1H6W0I9-F1
#
_entry.id   AF-A0A1H6W0I9-F1
#
_cell.length_a   1.000
_cell.length_b   1.000
_cell.length_c   1.000
_cell.angle_alpha   90.00
_cell.angle_beta   90.00
_cell.angle_gamma   90.00
#
_symmetry.space_group_name_H-M   'P 1'
#
loop_
_entity.id
_entity.type
_entity.pdbx_description
1 polymer ?
#
loop_
_entity_poly.entity_id
_entity_poly.type
_entity_poly.pdbx_seq_one_letter_code
_entity_poly.pdbx_strand_id
1 'polypeptide(L)' 'MQDIIKEYGPALITVVAIISLVIIIKLMIGTDESSIVGSAFQNLLDAFLSQLSSVMPEA' A
#
# COMPACT_ATOMS: atom_id res chain seq x y z
N MET A 1 36.67 1.24 -14.15
CA MET A 1 35.58 1.57 -13.20
C MET A 1 34.41 2.25 -13.90
N GLN A 2 34.65 3.24 -14.77
CA GLN A 2 33.58 3.86 -15.57
C GLN A 2 32.87 2.88 -16.51
N ASP A 3 33.59 1.89 -17.07
CA ASP A 3 32.99 0.89 -17.97
C ASP A 3 32.01 -0.04 -17.25
N ILE A 4 32.29 -0.40 -16.00
CA ILE A 4 31.39 -1.21 -15.15
C ILE A 4 30.08 -0.43 -14.88
N ILE A 5 30.18 0.86 -14.61
CA ILE A 5 28.97 1.67 -14.39
C ILE A 5 28.19 1.88 -15.70
N LYS A 6 28.86 1.95 -16.86
CA LYS A 6 28.19 2.01 -18.16
C LYS A 6 27.46 0.72 -18.52
N GLU A 7 28.07 -0.42 -18.25
CA GLU A 7 27.50 -1.72 -18.63
C GLU A 7 26.45 -2.23 -17.64
N TYR A 8 26.65 -2.01 -16.34
CA TYR A 8 25.74 -2.45 -15.28
C TYR A 8 24.81 -1.35 -14.77
N GLY A 9 25.01 -0.09 -15.16
CA GLY A 9 24.16 1.05 -14.76
C GLY A 9 22.67 0.83 -15.02
N PRO A 10 22.25 0.32 -16.21
CA PRO A 10 20.85 0.02 -16.48
C PRO A 10 20.26 -1.01 -15.52
N ALA A 11 21.03 -2.06 -15.19
CA ALA A 11 20.62 -3.12 -14.27
C ALA A 11 20.49 -2.59 -12.82
N LEU A 12 21.42 -1.74 -12.39
CA LEU A 12 21.38 -1.13 -11.07
C LEU A 12 20.16 -0.20 -10.91
N ILE A 13 19.83 0.59 -11.93
CA ILE A 13 18.64 1.46 -11.92
C ILE A 13 17.36 0.64 -11.82
N THR A 14 17.26 -0.49 -12.52
CA THR A 14 16.08 -1.37 -12.46
C THR A 14 15.91 -1.98 -11.08
N VAL A 15 16.99 -2.41 -10.43
CA VAL A 15 16.93 -2.92 -9.04
C VAL A 15 16.43 -1.84 -8.09
N VAL A 16 16.95 -0.61 -8.18
CA VAL A 16 16.51 0.51 -7.34
C VAL A 16 15.04 0.86 -7.58
N ALA A 17 14.58 0.80 -8.83
CA ALA A 17 13.18 1.06 -9.17
C ALA A 17 12.23 0.02 -8.56
N ILE A 18 12.58 -1.27 -8.62
CA ILE A 18 11.78 -2.35 -8.03
C ILE A 18 11.72 -2.21 -6.51
N ILE A 19 12.87 -1.93 -5.86
CA ILE A 19 12.91 -1.72 -4.41
C ILE A 19 12.03 -0.53 -4.00
N SER A 20 12.12 0.57 -4.74
CA SER A 20 11.30 1.77 -4.48
C SER A 20 9.81 1.47 -4.63
N LEU A 21 9.42 0.70 -5.65
CA LEU A 21 8.04 0.28 -5.85
C LEU A 21 7.53 -0.58 -4.68
N VAL A 22 8.33 -1.55 -4.22
CA VAL A 22 7.96 -2.41 -3.09
C VAL A 22 7.79 -1.60 -1.80
N ILE A 23 8.63 -0.60 -1.57
CA ILE A 23 8.52 0.30 -0.40
C ILE A 23 7.22 1.10 -0.46
N ILE A 24 6.88 1.68 -1.62
CA ILE A 24 5.64 2.44 -1.80
C ILE A 24 4.42 1.54 -1.55
N ILE A 25 4.41 0.32 -2.10
CA ILE A 25 3.32 -0.63 -1.90
C ILE A 25 3.19 -1.00 -0.42
N LYS A 26 4.31 -1.27 0.28
CA LYS A 26 4.31 -1.55 1.73
C LYS A 26 3.78 -0.39 2.55
N LEU A 27 4.11 0.86 2.21
CA LEU A 27 3.59 2.04 2.91
C LEU A 27 2.09 2.23 2.63
N MET A 28 1.64 1.96 1.41
CA MET A 28 0.24 2.10 1.02
C MET A 28 -0.64 1.03 1.67
N ILE A 29 -0.22 -0.24 1.62
CA ILE A 29 -0.92 -1.37 2.24
C ILE A 29 -0.69 -1.40 3.76
N GLY A 30 0.35 -0.75 4.26
CA GLY A 30 0.77 -0.75 5.66
C GLY A 30 1.27 -2.13 6.12
N THR A 31 2.40 -2.15 6.82
CA THR A 31 2.84 -3.34 7.58
C THR A 31 2.46 -3.28 9.05
N ASP A 32 1.91 -2.14 9.48
CA ASP A 32 1.44 -1.83 10.83
C ASP A 32 0.03 -1.19 10.75
N GLU A 33 -0.63 -1.04 11.89
CA GLU A 33 -2.02 -0.52 12.04
C GLU A 33 -2.28 0.84 11.38
N SER A 34 -1.26 1.58 10.93
CA SER A 34 -1.38 2.87 10.22
C SER A 34 -1.56 2.76 8.71
N SER A 35 -1.94 1.58 8.20
CA SER A 35 -2.19 1.37 6.77
C SER A 35 -3.22 2.37 6.21
N ILE A 36 -2.87 3.13 5.17
CA ILE A 36 -3.82 4.01 4.47
C ILE A 36 -4.96 3.18 3.87
N VAL A 37 -4.62 2.08 3.18
CA VAL A 37 -5.62 1.21 2.54
C VAL A 37 -6.46 0.47 3.58
N GLY A 38 -5.83 -0.03 4.65
CA GLY A 38 -6.50 -0.72 5.75
C GLY A 38 -7.45 0.20 6.50
N SER A 39 -7.03 1.43 6.80
CA SER A 39 -7.88 2.44 7.46
C SER A 39 -9.06 2.83 6.57
N ALA A 40 -8.83 3.03 5.27
CA ALA A 40 -9.91 3.32 4.32
C ALA A 40 -10.92 2.16 4.22
N PHE A 41 -10.45 0.91 4.24
CA PHE A 41 -11.32 -0.26 4.23
C PHE A 41 -12.13 -0.42 5.52
N GLN A 42 -11.50 -0.20 6.69
CA GLN A 42 -12.21 -0.18 7.98
C GLN A 42 -13.29 0.89 8.00
N ASN A 43 -13.00 2.11 7.53
CA ASN A 43 -13.99 3.17 7.42
C ASN A 43 -15.18 2.79 6.52
N LEU A 44 -14.94 2.06 5.42
CA LEU A 44 -16.02 1.54 4.58
C LEU A 44 -16.86 0.50 5.30
N LEU A 45 -16.24 -0.40 6.07
CA LEU A 45 -16.95 -1.40 6.87
C LEU A 45 -17.79 -0.75 7.98
N ASP A 46 -17.24 0.24 8.68
CA ASP A 46 -17.95 0.97 9.74
C ASP A 46 -19.15 1.74 9.17
N ALA A 47 -18.97 2.40 8.02
CA ALA A 47 -20.04 3.08 7.32
C ALA A 47 -21.14 2.09 6.86
N PHE A 48 -20.75 0.91 6.36
CA PHE A 48 -21.69 -0.13 5.95
C PHE A 48 -22.46 -0.72 7.14
N LEU A 49 -21.79 -1.03 8.25
CA LEU A 49 -22.41 -1.55 9.47
C LEU A 49 -23.35 -0.52 10.11
N SER A 50 -22.96 0.76 10.11
CA SER A 50 -23.81 1.86 10.58
C SER A 50 -25.08 2.02 9.74
N GLN A 51 -24.96 1.85 8.42
CA GLN A 51 -26.14 1.82 7.54
C GLN A 51 -27.03 0.62 7.85
N LEU A 52 -26.46 -0.58 8.03
CA LEU A 52 -27.25 -1.77 8.36
C LEU A 52 -27.96 -1.66 9.71
N SER A 53 -27.32 -1.14 10.75
CA SER A 53 -27.95 -0.95 12.06
C SER A 53 -29.03 0.13 12.03
N SER A 54 -28.87 1.17 11.20
CA SER A 54 -29.92 2.17 10.98
C SER A 54 -31.12 1.62 10.20
N VAL A 55 -30.89 0.64 9.33
CA VAL A 55 -31.92 0.02 8.49
C VAL A 55 -32.61 -1.15 9.19
N MET A 56 -31.96 -1.80 10.17
CA MET A 56 -32.53 -2.86 11.01
C MET A 56 -32.59 -2.43 12.49
N PRO A 57 -33.52 -1.53 12.87
CA PRO A 57 -33.64 -1.06 14.24
C PRO A 57 -34.31 -2.04 15.22
N GLU A 58 -34.76 -3.22 14.77
CA GLU A 58 -35.36 -4.25 15.64
C GLU A 58 -34.71 -5.63 15.43
N ALA A 59 -33.85 -6.00 16.37
CA ALA A 59 -33.64 -7.36 16.82
C ALA A 59 -33.57 -7.35 18.37
#